data_AF-A0A4Q8TEN5-F1
#
_entry.id   AF-A0A4Q8TEN5-F1
#
_cell.length_a   1.000
_cell.length_b   1.000
_cell.length_c   1.000
_cell.angle_alpha   90.00
_cell.angle_beta   90.00
_cell.angle_gamma   90.00
#
_symmetry.space_group_name_H-M   'P 1'
#
loop_
_entity.id
_entity.type
_entity.pdbx_description
1 polymer ?
#
loop_
_entity_poly.entity_id
_entity_poly.type
_entity_poly.pdbx_seq_one_letter_code
_entity_poly.pdbx_strand_id
1 'polypeptide(L)'
;MTTIVQADGTYSVDVPAELAEGEFTVNASVTDEAGNTATTDTTGVIDTTAPSITIDTIATGNDTTPTLSGTTDATPGSTVTLTITDSAGVTQTVTATVQPDGTYSVDVPAELA
;
A
#
# COMPACT_ATOMS: atom_id res chain seq x y z
N MET A 1 -18.67 -18.79 13.29
CA MET A 1 -17.42 -19.39 13.80
C MET A 1 -17.41 -19.27 15.31
N THR A 2 -16.84 -20.23 16.04
CA THR A 2 -16.75 -20.18 17.51
C THR A 2 -15.32 -20.49 17.94
N THR A 3 -14.91 -19.97 19.09
CA THR A 3 -13.62 -20.26 19.73
C THR A 3 -13.83 -20.40 21.23
N ILE A 4 -12.82 -20.92 21.95
CA ILE A 4 -12.88 -21.14 23.39
C ILE A 4 -12.18 -19.98 24.10
N VAL A 5 -12.83 -19.43 25.12
CA VAL A 5 -12.20 -18.45 26.02
C VAL A 5 -11.20 -19.18 26.91
N GLN A 6 -9.96 -18.71 26.91
CA GLN A 6 -8.87 -19.28 27.71
C GLN A 6 -9.03 -18.92 29.19
N ALA A 7 -8.28 -19.59 30.07
CA ALA A 7 -8.33 -19.36 31.52
C ALA A 7 -7.94 -17.93 31.94
N ASP A 8 -7.19 -17.22 31.08
CA ASP A 8 -6.81 -15.82 31.25
C ASP A 8 -7.82 -14.82 30.64
N GLY A 9 -8.92 -15.30 30.08
CA GLY A 9 -9.98 -14.50 29.45
C GLY A 9 -9.73 -14.15 27.98
N THR A 10 -8.63 -14.60 27.38
CA THR A 10 -8.32 -14.32 25.96
C THR A 10 -9.01 -15.30 25.01
N TYR A 11 -9.20 -14.89 23.76
CA TYR A 11 -9.67 -15.74 22.68
C TYR A 11 -9.06 -15.30 21.34
N SER A 12 -8.89 -16.24 20.42
CA SER A 12 -8.42 -15.95 19.06
C SER A 12 -9.09 -16.89 18.08
N VAL A 13 -9.30 -16.43 16.86
CA VAL A 13 -9.92 -17.20 15.79
C VAL A 13 -9.49 -16.67 14.43
N ASP A 14 -9.08 -17.57 13.54
CA ASP A 14 -8.66 -17.21 12.18
C ASP A 14 -9.86 -17.06 11.26
N VAL A 15 -9.79 -16.09 10.35
CA VAL A 15 -10.83 -15.93 9.31
C VAL A 15 -10.67 -17.06 8.29
N PRO A 16 -11.69 -17.91 8.06
CA PRO A 16 -11.54 -19.15 7.28
C PRO A 16 -11.47 -18.95 5.77
N ALA A 17 -11.83 -17.75 5.29
CA ALA A 17 -11.77 -17.35 3.89
C ALA A 17 -11.49 -15.85 3.80
N GLU A 18 -10.89 -15.43 2.70
CA GLU A 18 -10.68 -14.02 2.42
C GLU A 18 -12.00 -13.25 2.40
N LEU A 19 -11.99 -12.04 2.97
CA LEU A 19 -13.10 -11.11 2.92
C LEU A 19 -12.92 -10.19 1.71
N ALA A 20 -14.03 -9.71 1.16
CA ALA A 20 -13.99 -8.75 0.06
C ALA A 20 -13.42 -7.40 0.52
N GLU A 21 -12.87 -6.65 -0.44
CA GLU A 21 -12.50 -5.25 -0.25
C GLU A 21 -13.69 -4.41 0.23
N GLY A 22 -13.41 -3.47 1.14
CA GLY A 22 -14.38 -2.59 1.75
C GLY A 22 -14.50 -2.73 3.26
N GLU A 23 -15.55 -2.13 3.82
CA GLU A 23 -15.86 -2.18 5.24
C GLU A 23 -16.41 -3.56 5.63
N PHE A 24 -15.95 -4.07 6.78
CA PHE A 24 -16.50 -5.27 7.39
C PHE A 24 -16.77 -5.04 8.89
N THR A 25 -17.74 -5.78 9.42
CA THR A 25 -18.13 -5.73 10.83
C THR A 25 -17.84 -7.07 11.50
N VAL A 26 -17.28 -7.01 12.70
CA VAL A 26 -17.07 -8.18 13.57
C VAL A 26 -18.04 -8.06 14.74
N ASN A 27 -18.87 -9.09 14.95
CA ASN A 27 -19.72 -9.21 16.13
C ASN A 27 -19.20 -10.35 17.03
N ALA A 28 -18.96 -10.04 18.30
CA ALA A 28 -18.59 -11.02 19.31
C ALA A 28 -19.73 -11.20 20.31
N SER A 29 -19.95 -12.44 20.73
CA SER A 29 -20.93 -12.81 21.75
C SER A 29 -20.34 -13.88 22.65
N VAL A 30 -20.59 -13.78 23.95
CA VAL A 30 -20.22 -14.78 24.95
C VAL A 30 -21.40 -15.00 25.90
N THR A 31 -21.65 -16.26 26.24
CA THR A 31 -22.67 -16.67 27.21
C THR A 31 -21.98 -17.42 28.36
N ASP A 32 -22.24 -17.01 29.60
CA ASP A 32 -21.70 -17.68 30.79
C ASP A 32 -22.51 -18.94 31.16
N GLU A 33 -22.05 -19.71 32.16
CA GLU A 33 -22.72 -20.94 32.61
C GLU A 33 -24.11 -20.68 33.23
N ALA A 34 -24.33 -19.49 33.78
CA ALA A 34 -25.62 -19.08 34.32
C ALA A 34 -26.61 -18.61 33.24
N GLY A 35 -26.18 -18.53 31.97
CA GLY A 35 -26.99 -18.14 30.81
C GLY A 35 -27.01 -16.63 30.53
N ASN A 36 -26.16 -15.83 31.19
CA ASN A 36 -26.05 -14.40 30.86
C ASN A 36 -25.23 -14.23 29.59
N THR A 37 -25.67 -13.33 28.70
CA THR A 37 -24.99 -13.07 27.42
C THR A 37 -24.48 -11.64 27.37
N ALA A 38 -23.27 -11.47 26.84
CA ALA A 38 -22.69 -10.17 26.50
C ALA A 38 -22.34 -10.14 25.01
N THR A 39 -22.53 -8.98 24.37
CA THR A 39 -22.23 -8.77 22.95
C THR A 39 -21.46 -7.47 22.75
N THR A 40 -20.57 -7.46 21.75
CA THR A 40 -19.90 -6.24 21.29
C THR A 40 -19.60 -6.35 19.80
N ASP A 41 -19.34 -5.22 19.16
CA ASP A 41 -18.92 -5.16 17.77
C ASP A 41 -17.78 -4.17 17.54
N THR A 42 -17.10 -4.35 16.41
CA THR A 42 -16.12 -3.41 15.87
C THR A 42 -16.15 -3.48 14.35
N THR A 43 -15.70 -2.42 13.69
CA THR A 43 -15.53 -2.40 12.23
C THR A 43 -14.04 -2.44 11.84
N GLY A 44 -13.79 -2.82 10.61
CA GLY A 44 -12.49 -2.74 9.93
C GLY A 44 -12.68 -2.46 8.45
N VAL A 45 -11.58 -2.14 7.76
CA VAL A 45 -11.58 -1.90 6.31
C VAL A 45 -10.47 -2.74 5.68
N ILE A 46 -10.80 -3.42 4.59
CA ILE A 46 -9.84 -4.08 3.71
C ILE A 46 -9.67 -3.21 2.48
N ASP A 47 -8.43 -2.82 2.21
CA ASP A 47 -8.01 -2.09 1.01
C ASP A 47 -6.95 -2.94 0.30
N THR A 48 -7.31 -3.47 -0.87
CA THR A 48 -6.42 -4.27 -1.72
C THR A 48 -6.11 -3.56 -3.04
N THR A 49 -6.62 -2.34 -3.20
CA THR A 49 -6.45 -1.57 -4.43
C THR A 49 -5.04 -1.01 -4.48
N ALA A 50 -4.22 -1.56 -5.39
CA ALA A 50 -2.88 -1.04 -5.63
C ALA A 50 -2.94 0.35 -6.29
N PRO A 51 -1.98 1.24 -5.98
CA PRO A 51 -1.91 2.53 -6.66
C PRO A 51 -1.57 2.35 -8.15
N SER A 52 -2.11 3.22 -8.99
CA SER A 52 -1.70 3.41 -10.38
C SER A 52 -0.53 4.37 -10.49
N ILE A 53 0.35 4.16 -11.48
CA ILE A 53 1.49 5.02 -11.75
C ILE A 53 1.78 5.07 -13.25
N THR A 54 2.18 6.24 -13.74
CA THR A 54 2.60 6.48 -15.12
C THR A 54 3.97 7.14 -15.12
N ILE A 55 4.68 7.04 -16.24
CA ILE A 55 5.88 7.82 -16.54
C ILE A 55 5.64 8.52 -17.86
N ASP A 56 5.93 9.82 -17.89
CA ASP A 56 5.79 10.63 -19.10
C ASP A 56 6.85 10.25 -20.14
N THR A 57 6.55 10.56 -21.40
CA THR A 57 7.51 10.31 -22.48
C THR A 57 8.75 11.17 -22.30
N ILE A 58 9.92 10.54 -22.26
CA ILE A 58 11.20 11.23 -22.25
C ILE A 58 11.51 11.70 -23.68
N ALA A 59 11.89 12.97 -23.84
CA ALA A 59 12.21 13.53 -25.14
C ALA A 59 13.46 12.88 -25.74
N THR A 60 13.45 12.59 -27.04
CA THR A 60 14.65 12.18 -27.76
C THR A 60 15.60 13.37 -27.90
N GLY A 61 16.84 13.22 -27.45
CA GLY A 61 17.84 14.29 -27.52
C GLY A 61 19.22 13.83 -27.08
N ASN A 62 20.07 14.80 -26.79
CA ASN A 62 21.44 14.62 -26.27
C ASN A 62 21.57 15.01 -24.79
N ASP A 63 20.46 15.09 -24.07
CA ASP A 63 20.43 15.30 -22.63
C ASP A 63 20.74 13.98 -21.92
N THR A 64 21.90 13.92 -21.28
CA THR A 64 22.35 12.75 -20.52
C THR A 64 21.82 12.73 -19.08
N THR A 65 21.10 13.78 -18.68
CA THR A 65 20.52 13.97 -17.34
C THR A 65 19.05 14.37 -17.41
N PRO A 66 18.18 13.62 -18.11
CA PRO A 66 16.80 14.03 -18.33
C PRO A 66 16.02 14.11 -17.02
N THR A 67 15.03 15.01 -17.01
CA THR A 67 13.97 14.99 -15.99
C THR A 67 13.02 13.82 -16.24
N LEU A 68 12.77 13.05 -15.20
CA LEU A 68 11.76 11.98 -15.20
C LEU A 68 10.53 12.47 -14.45
N SER A 69 9.38 12.47 -15.12
CA SER A 69 8.10 12.88 -14.54
C SER A 69 7.00 11.88 -14.82
N GLY A 70 5.89 12.02 -14.09
CA GLY A 70 4.67 11.26 -14.34
C GLY A 70 3.61 11.55 -13.27
N THR A 71 2.59 10.71 -13.23
CA THR A 71 1.49 10.80 -12.26
C THR A 71 1.25 9.47 -11.55
N THR A 72 0.69 9.53 -10.34
CA THR A 72 0.24 8.39 -9.56
C THR A 72 -0.93 8.80 -8.67
N ASP A 73 -1.78 7.85 -8.29
CA ASP A 73 -2.83 8.04 -7.28
C ASP A 73 -2.37 7.65 -5.87
N ALA A 74 -1.10 7.27 -5.70
CA ALA A 74 -0.51 7.05 -4.38
C ALA A 74 -0.65 8.31 -3.52
N THR A 75 -0.76 8.12 -2.20
CA THR A 75 -0.97 9.23 -1.26
C THR A 75 0.15 10.27 -1.40
N PRO A 76 -0.16 11.59 -1.43
CA PRO A 76 0.85 12.62 -1.42
C PRO A 76 1.87 12.43 -0.28
N GLY A 77 3.15 12.67 -0.58
CA GLY A 77 4.26 12.35 0.32
C GLY A 77 4.81 10.93 0.15
N SER A 78 4.16 10.07 -0.63
CA SER A 78 4.72 8.76 -1.02
C SER A 78 6.01 8.92 -1.82
N THR A 79 6.87 7.91 -1.78
CA THR A 79 8.12 7.88 -2.53
C THR A 79 7.95 7.05 -3.80
N VAL A 80 8.21 7.66 -4.96
CA VAL A 80 8.38 6.97 -6.23
C VAL A 80 9.86 6.63 -6.39
N THR A 81 10.16 5.35 -6.65
CA THR A 81 11.53 4.89 -6.93
C THR A 81 11.65 4.59 -8.42
N LEU A 82 12.60 5.24 -9.08
CA LEU A 82 12.90 5.02 -10.49
C LEU A 82 14.27 4.40 -10.65
N THR A 83 14.34 3.31 -11.40
CA THR A 83 15.60 2.66 -11.79
C THR A 83 15.84 2.90 -13.26
N ILE A 84 16.94 3.58 -13.57
CA ILE A 84 17.39 3.84 -14.93
C ILE A 84 18.49 2.84 -15.23
N THR A 85 18.36 2.14 -16.35
CA THR A 85 19.37 1.22 -16.88
C THR A 85 19.79 1.71 -18.25
N ASP A 86 21.07 1.95 -18.46
CA ASP A 86 21.58 2.38 -19.76
C ASP A 86 21.76 1.20 -20.75
N SER A 87 22.31 1.51 -21.92
CA SER A 87 22.58 0.50 -22.96
C SER A 87 23.73 -0.46 -22.63
N ALA A 88 24.61 -0.10 -21.69
CA ALA A 88 25.68 -0.96 -21.18
C ALA A 88 25.20 -1.84 -20.01
N GLY A 89 23.97 -1.63 -19.52
CA GLY A 89 23.39 -2.35 -18.38
C GLY A 89 23.74 -1.75 -17.02
N VAL A 90 24.35 -0.56 -17.00
CA VAL A 90 24.68 0.17 -15.76
C VAL A 90 23.40 0.78 -15.21
N THR A 91 23.20 0.65 -13.90
CA THR A 91 21.97 1.09 -13.24
C THR A 91 22.22 2.24 -12.28
N GLN A 92 21.25 3.15 -12.21
CA GLN A 92 21.12 4.12 -11.13
C GLN A 92 19.69 4.15 -10.62
N THR A 93 19.54 4.53 -9.35
CA THR A 93 18.24 4.69 -8.72
C THR A 93 18.09 6.12 -8.25
N VAL A 94 16.95 6.73 -8.57
CA VAL A 94 16.55 8.06 -8.10
C VAL A 94 15.17 7.96 -7.46
N THR A 95 14.84 8.93 -6.62
CA THR A 95 13.57 8.97 -5.91
C THR A 95 12.88 10.31 -6.08
N ALA A 96 11.56 10.30 -6.29
CA ALA A 96 10.73 11.48 -6.31
C ALA A 96 9.65 11.38 -5.22
N THR A 97 9.18 12.53 -4.72
CA THR A 97 8.03 12.59 -3.80
C THR A 97 6.77 12.92 -4.57
N VAL A 98 5.69 12.16 -4.31
CA VAL A 98 4.37 12.43 -4.87
C VAL A 98 3.83 13.73 -4.30
N GLN A 99 3.49 14.66 -5.18
CA GLN A 99 2.94 15.97 -4.87
C GLN A 99 1.43 15.88 -4.57
N PRO A 100 0.82 16.93 -3.98
CA PRO A 100 -0.62 16.93 -3.67
C PRO A 100 -1.56 16.73 -4.87
N ASP A 101 -1.09 17.01 -6.09
CA ASP A 101 -1.84 16.82 -7.33
C ASP A 101 -1.59 15.45 -7.98
N GLY A 102 -0.86 14.56 -7.32
CA GLY A 102 -0.50 13.23 -7.83
C GLY A 102 0.70 13.23 -8.79
N THR A 103 1.31 14.37 -9.06
CA THR A 103 2.51 14.44 -9.92
C THR A 103 3.76 14.06 -9.14
N TYR A 104 4.79 13.60 -9.85
CA TYR A 104 6.14 13.46 -9.30
C TYR A 104 7.15 13.84 -10.39
N SER A 105 8.32 14.33 -9.97
CA SER A 105 9.41 14.69 -10.88
C SER A 105 10.77 14.58 -10.19
N VAL A 106 11.79 14.12 -10.90
CA VAL A 106 13.18 14.04 -10.44
C VAL A 106 14.14 14.07 -11.63
N ASP A 107 15.25 14.79 -11.48
CA ASP A 107 16.33 14.80 -12.48
C ASP A 107 17.26 13.58 -12.31
N VAL A 108 17.74 13.05 -13.43
CA VAL A 108 18.87 12.11 -13.43
C VAL A 108 20.14 12.86 -12.99
N PRO A 109 20.80 12.48 -11.88
CA PRO A 109 21.83 13.31 -11.25
C PRO A 109 23.16 13.34 -12.03
N ALA A 110 23.45 12.31 -12.83
CA ALA A 110 24.64 12.21 -13.66
C ALA A 110 24.40 11.19 -14.78
N GLU A 111 25.23 11.26 -15.82
CA GLU A 111 25.28 10.25 -16.86
C GLU A 111 25.74 8.89 -16.29
N LEU A 112 25.13 7.80 -16.77
CA LEU A 112 25.56 6.44 -16.52
C LEU A 112 26.79 6.11 -17.38
N ALA A 113 27.82 5.52 -16.78
CA ALA A 113 29.11 5.22 -17.41
C ALA A 113 29.48 3.74 -17.34
#